data_AF-A0A662IXQ9-F1
#
_entry.id   AF-A0A662IXQ9-F1
#
_cell.length_a   1.000
_cell.length_b   1.000
_cell.length_c   1.000
_cell.angle_alpha   90.00
_cell.angle_beta   90.00
_cell.angle_gamma   90.00
#
_symmetry.space_group_name_H-M   'P 1'
#
loop_
_entity.id
_entity.type
_entity.pdbx_description
1 polymer ?
#
loop_
_entity_poly.entity_id
_entity_poly.type
_entity_poly.pdbx_seq_one_letter_code
_entity_poly.pdbx_strand_id
1 'polypeptide(L)' 'MELARLIAMRSRIRIPRELRRRFCHKCGCYLQPGVNCRVRLAKRRSPHVAITCLACGHVHRIPLTSVSGKTFFSAVDG' A
#
# COMPACT_ATOMS: atom_id res chain seq x y z
N MET A 1 -1.60 -6.56 -12.82
CA MET A 1 -0.97 -5.21 -12.68
C MET A 1 0.04 -4.87 -13.78
N GLU A 2 0.23 -5.73 -14.77
CA GLU A 2 1.19 -5.50 -15.86
C GLU A 2 0.76 -4.35 -16.77
N LEU A 3 -0.49 -4.37 -17.26
CA LEU A 3 -1.05 -3.33 -18.13
C LEU A 3 -1.06 -1.94 -17.47
N ALA A 4 -1.48 -1.85 -16.21
CA ALA A 4 -1.54 -0.56 -15.50
C ALA A 4 -0.16 0.10 -15.31
N ARG A 5 0.91 -0.69 -15.12
CA ARG A 5 2.29 -0.18 -15.07
C ARG A 5 2.76 0.28 -16.44
N LEU A 6 2.49 -0.50 -17.49
CA LEU A 6 2.85 -0.14 -18.86
C LEU A 6 2.19 1.18 -19.29
N ILE A 7 0.91 1.36 -18.98
CA ILE A 7 0.20 2.62 -19.25
C ILE A 7 0.85 3.77 -18.49
N ALA A 8 1.07 3.63 -17.17
CA ALA A 8 1.68 4.68 -16.35
C ALA A 8 3.10 5.06 -16.82
N MET A 9 3.89 4.07 -17.25
CA MET A 9 5.22 4.28 -17.82
C MET A 9 5.15 5.02 -19.15
N ARG A 10 4.27 4.59 -20.07
CA ARG A 10 4.09 5.20 -21.38
C ARG A 10 3.58 6.64 -21.29
N SER A 11 2.63 6.90 -20.40
CA SER A 11 2.07 8.24 -20.18
C SER A 11 2.94 9.13 -19.29
N ARG A 12 3.99 8.59 -18.66
CA ARG A 12 4.81 9.26 -17.64
C ARG A 12 3.99 9.83 -16.47
N ILE A 13 2.84 9.22 -16.18
CA ILE A 13 1.95 9.61 -15.08
C ILE A 13 2.27 8.79 -13.83
N ARG A 14 2.34 9.47 -12.69
CA ARG A 14 2.50 8.80 -11.39
C ARG A 14 1.17 8.19 -10.96
N ILE A 15 1.16 6.88 -10.68
CA ILE A 15 -0.03 6.19 -10.14
C ILE A 15 -0.45 6.89 -8.82
N PRO A 16 -1.73 7.27 -8.68
CA PRO A 16 -2.26 7.85 -7.45
C PRO A 16 -1.90 7.02 -6.21
N ARG A 17 -1.58 7.70 -5.09
CA ARG A 17 -1.07 7.03 -3.87
C ARG A 17 -2.00 5.95 -3.34
N GLU A 18 -3.31 6.16 -3.43
CA GLU A 18 -4.34 5.22 -2.98
C GLU A 18 -4.33 3.93 -3.77
N LEU A 19 -4.26 4.02 -5.10
CA LEU A 19 -4.17 2.84 -5.98
C LEU A 19 -2.83 2.14 -5.79
N ARG A 20 -1.75 2.90 -5.67
CA ARG A 20 -0.40 2.36 -5.51
C ARG A 20 -0.20 1.56 -4.22
N ARG A 21 -1.03 1.79 -3.19
CA ARG A 21 -1.02 1.04 -1.91
C ARG A 21 -1.90 -0.20 -1.93
N ARG A 22 -2.91 -0.24 -2.80
CA ARG A 22 -3.85 -1.37 -2.95
C ARG A 22 -3.28 -2.54 -3.75
N PHE A 23 -2.10 -2.41 -4.34
CA PHE A 23 -1.47 -3.47 -5.11
C PHE A 23 -0.05 -3.71 -4.67
N CYS A 24 0.38 -4.96 -4.71
CA CYS A 24 1.75 -5.31 -4.43
C CYS A 24 2.68 -4.90 -5.58
N HIS A 25 3.83 -4.35 -5.25
CA HIS A 25 4.81 -3.87 -6.25
C HIS A 25 5.58 -5.05 -6.87
N LYS A 26 5.64 -6.19 -6.19
CA LYS A 26 6.29 -7.42 -6.65
C LYS A 26 5.35 -8.30 -7.48
N CYS A 27 4.39 -9.01 -6.85
CA CYS A 27 3.44 -9.89 -7.56
C CYS A 27 2.41 -9.13 -8.42
N GLY A 28 2.14 -7.85 -8.12
CA GLY A 28 1.03 -7.14 -8.77
C GLY A 28 -0.36 -7.57 -8.31
N CYS A 29 -0.45 -8.45 -7.31
CA CYS A 29 -1.69 -8.91 -6.71
C CYS A 29 -2.36 -7.80 -5.89
N TYR A 30 -3.69 -7.79 -5.87
CA TYR A 30 -4.49 -6.85 -5.07
C TYR A 30 -4.31 -7.16 -3.60
N LEU A 31 -4.07 -6.14 -2.77
CA LEU A 31 -3.86 -6.28 -1.33
C LEU A 31 -5.16 -5.95 -0.60
N GLN A 32 -5.83 -6.99 -0.13
CA GLN A 32 -7.02 -6.89 0.70
C GLN A 32 -6.66 -7.23 2.17
N PRO A 33 -6.75 -6.24 3.08
CA PRO A 33 -6.52 -6.48 4.50
C PRO A 33 -7.40 -7.60 5.03
N GLY A 34 -6.81 -8.51 5.81
CA GLY A 34 -7.53 -9.64 6.41
C GLY A 34 -7.65 -10.88 5.51
N VAL A 35 -7.51 -10.74 4.19
CA VAL A 35 -7.60 -11.87 3.25
C VAL A 35 -6.23 -12.32 2.76
N ASN A 36 -5.48 -11.42 2.10
CA ASN A 36 -4.23 -11.79 1.43
C ASN A 36 -3.04 -10.89 1.80
N CYS A 37 -3.26 -9.93 2.70
CA CYS A 37 -2.22 -9.10 3.24
C CYS A 37 -2.37 -8.90 4.75
N ARG A 38 -1.23 -8.76 5.42
CA ARG A 38 -1.15 -8.52 6.87
C ARG A 38 -0.68 -7.09 7.11
N VAL A 39 -1.53 -6.29 7.76
CA VAL A 39 -1.22 -4.89 8.12
C VAL A 39 -0.80 -4.83 9.58
N ARG A 40 0.33 -4.19 9.87
CA ARG A 40 0.86 -4.00 11.23
C ARG A 40 1.32 -2.56 11.44
N LEU A 41 1.09 -2.03 12.64
CA LEU A 41 1.66 -0.76 13.10
C LEU A 41 2.98 -1.05 13.82
N ALA A 42 4.10 -0.71 13.18
CA ALA A 42 5.41 -0.81 13.78
C ALA A 42 5.81 0.55 14.38
N LYS A 43 6.14 0.56 15.68
CA LYS A 43 6.50 1.79 16.42
C LYS A 43 8.02 1.96 16.60
N ARG A 44 8.82 0.94 16.31
CA ARG A 44 10.27 0.93 16.64
C ARG A 44 11.08 1.74 15.61
N ARG A 45 12.01 2.56 16.11
CA ARG A 45 12.90 3.51 15.36
C ARG A 45 12.16 4.61 14.62
N SER A 46 11.20 4.27 13.78
CA SER A 46 10.30 5.21 13.11
C SER A 46 8.89 4.61 13.05
N PRO A 47 7.83 5.34 13.43
CA PRO A 47 6.47 4.84 13.35
C PRO A 47 6.08 4.64 11.87
N HIS A 48 5.74 3.42 11.50
CA HIS A 48 5.34 3.07 10.14
C HIS A 48 4.27 1.97 10.11
N VAL A 49 3.42 2.01 9.09
CA VAL A 49 2.55 0.90 8.71
C VAL A 49 3.35 -0.07 7.85
N ALA A 50 3.44 -1.32 8.29
CA ALA A 50 4.01 -2.42 7.53
C ALA A 50 2.88 -3.28 6.94
N ILE A 51 2.77 -3.32 5.62
CA ILE A 51 1.80 -4.17 4.89
C ILE A 51 2.59 -5.30 4.23
N THR A 52 2.39 -6.53 4.72
CA THR A 52 3.05 -7.71 4.18
C THR A 52 2.11 -8.44 3.24
N CYS A 53 2.54 -8.65 2.00
CA CYS A 53 1.83 -9.48 1.04
C CYS A 53 2.02 -10.96 1.39
N LEU A 54 0.92 -11.70 1.60
CA LEU A 54 0.99 -13.13 1.94
C LEU A 54 1.27 -14.01 0.71
N ALA A 55 1.03 -13.52 -0.51
CA ALA A 55 1.27 -14.26 -1.74
C ALA A 55 2.76 -14.30 -2.15
N CYS A 56 3.54 -13.24 -1.88
CA CYS A 56 4.94 -13.15 -2.32
C CYS A 56 5.93 -12.71 -1.22
N GLY A 57 5.47 -12.46 0.00
CA GLY A 57 6.28 -12.05 1.14
C GLY A 57 6.78 -10.60 1.11
N HIS A 58 6.49 -9.83 0.07
CA HIS A 58 6.98 -8.45 -0.03
C HIS A 58 6.34 -7.54 1.03
N VAL A 59 7.15 -6.68 1.65
CA VAL A 59 6.72 -5.78 2.74
C VAL A 59 6.73 -4.33 2.26
N HIS A 60 5.55 -3.71 2.21
CA HIS A 60 5.39 -2.28 2.00
C HIS A 60 5.50 -1.54 3.33
N ARG A 61 6.35 -0.50 3.37
CA ARG A 61 6.52 0.36 4.55
C ARG A 61 5.99 1.76 4.24
N ILE A 62 5.00 2.21 4.99
CA ILE A 62 4.42 3.55 4.87
C ILE A 62 4.73 4.29 6.17
N PRO A 63 5.61 5.29 6.17
CA PRO A 63 5.89 6.06 7.37
C PRO A 63 4.63 6.82 7.82
N LEU A 64 4.36 6.83 9.12
CA LEU A 64 3.39 7.74 9.72
C LEU A 64 4.12 9.08 9.91
N THR A 65 4.22 9.88 8.85
CA THR A 65 4.59 11.29 9.00
C THR A 65 3.45 12.00 9.73
N SER A 66 3.78 12.88 10.67
CA SER A 66 2.82 13.71 11.43
C SER A 66 2.06 14.63 10.47
N VAL A 67 0.97 14.14 9.89
CA VAL A 67 0.00 14.96 9.17
C VAL A 67 -1.11 15.23 10.16
N SER A 68 -1.18 16.47 10.65
CA SER A 68 -2.34 17.03 11.32
C SER A 68 -3.57 16.81 10.42
N GLY A 69 -4.56 16.07 10.94
CA GLY A 69 -5.89 15.99 10.36
C GLY A 69 -6.15 14.82 9.41
N LYS A 70 -7.11 13.99 9.84
CA LYS A 70 -8.03 13.16 9.03
C LYS A 70 -7.51 11.79 8.54
N THR A 71 -7.83 10.81 9.39
CA THR A 71 -8.38 9.48 9.10
C THR A 71 -7.70 8.62 8.02
N PHE A 72 -6.74 7.81 8.47
CA PHE A 72 -6.31 6.61 7.75
C PHE A 72 -7.34 5.45 7.82
N PHE A 73 -8.34 5.56 8.71
CA PHE A 73 -9.32 4.49 9.01
C PHE A 73 -10.71 4.70 8.37
N SER A 74 -11.11 5.92 8.00
CA SER A 74 -12.48 6.19 7.49
C SER A 74 -12.69 5.81 6.02
N ALA A 75 -11.85 4.93 5.46
CA ALA A 75 -11.92 4.49 4.07
C ALA A 75 -11.71 2.97 3.90
N VAL A 76 -11.65 2.23 5.01
CA VAL A 76 -11.55 0.76 5.01
C VAL A 76 -12.83 0.05 5.46
N ASP A 77 -13.78 0.76 6.06
CA ASP A 77 -15.12 0.26 6.37
C ASP A 77 -16.14 1.23 5.77
N GLY A 78 -17.16 0.68 5.10
CA GLY A 78 -18.29 1.43 4.54
C GLY A 78 -19.18 2.05 5.60
#